data_AF-A0A8H5CVG4-F1
#
_entry.id   AF-A0A8H5CVG4-F1
#
_cell.length_a   1.000
_cell.length_b   1.000
_cell.length_c   1.000
_cell.angle_alpha   90.00
_cell.angle_beta   90.00
_cell.angle_gamma   90.00
#
_symmetry.space_group_name_H-M   'P 1'
#
loop_
_entity.id
_entity.type
_entity.pdbx_description
1 polymer ?
#
loop_
_entity_poly.entity_id
_entity_poly.type
_entity_poly.pdbx_seq_one_letter_code
_entity_poly.pdbx_strand_id
1 'polypeptide(L)'
;MRPSVKLSAVHFSPLTLAHSRARLTTASSHPRITPTVYPAFFYNSLPTRTMSSPSSPVAAPAATLNSYDAVPPPPPITFPRSPVPGNPLGEGKFIRTAAALIIGDEILNGKTHDRNSHVFAQYCFEHGVDLKRIEVVADDEEEIIEASRRLTEKYDFVVTSGGIGPTHDDITYQSLAKSFNQPLRYHQDAVHRLTEMTKHRPWVQQQNEEQRTATLRMALLPEGNETEILFVGEDLWVPVVRLKGRLCVLPGIPGLFHKLLRLLTPYIPLPPKSERPLRIQIFTDRAESLIAPYLTSLQARLKPNGIQVGSYPILGQGVFVSLIGRDLPTPASSDDNGNGKAQARIWLAEVAREVEKEVGGKVVSEEEVALKRERSSSSLSLSLTSSSGGSGNVKVEGEKAKI
;
A
#
# COMPACT_ATOMS: atom_id res chain seq x y z
N MET A 1 -8.92 -57.59 -16.74
CA MET A 1 -8.32 -56.71 -17.76
C MET A 1 -7.82 -55.44 -17.09
N ARG A 2 -6.50 -55.30 -16.94
CA ARG A 2 -5.81 -54.09 -16.47
C ARG A 2 -4.79 -53.74 -17.56
N PRO A 3 -4.71 -52.51 -18.08
CA PRO A 3 -3.65 -52.15 -19.00
C PRO A 3 -2.46 -51.56 -18.22
N SER A 4 -1.30 -52.18 -18.38
CA SER A 4 0.01 -51.61 -18.05
C SER A 4 0.36 -50.51 -19.05
N VAL A 5 0.68 -49.31 -18.56
CA VAL A 5 1.29 -48.25 -19.37
C VAL A 5 2.79 -48.22 -19.07
N LYS A 6 3.58 -48.42 -20.12
CA LYS A 6 5.05 -48.38 -20.13
C LYS A 6 5.54 -46.94 -20.03
N LEU A 7 6.49 -46.67 -19.13
CA LEU A 7 7.32 -45.45 -19.19
C LEU A 7 8.39 -45.63 -20.27
N SER A 8 8.41 -44.72 -21.24
CA SER A 8 9.49 -44.56 -22.22
C SER A 8 10.43 -43.44 -21.78
N ALA A 9 11.70 -43.79 -21.57
CA ALA A 9 12.79 -42.89 -21.25
C ALA A 9 13.21 -42.07 -22.49
N VAL A 10 13.34 -40.74 -22.32
CA VAL A 10 13.88 -39.84 -23.34
C VAL A 10 15.38 -39.66 -23.09
N HIS A 11 16.18 -40.05 -24.08
CA HIS A 11 17.62 -39.82 -24.15
C HIS A 11 17.92 -38.32 -24.38
N PHE A 12 18.79 -37.74 -23.56
CA PHE A 12 19.44 -36.45 -23.82
C PHE A 12 20.87 -36.71 -24.30
N SER A 13 21.20 -36.23 -25.50
CA SER A 13 22.58 -36.18 -26.01
C SER A 13 23.28 -34.89 -25.53
N PRO A 14 24.57 -34.94 -25.14
CA PRO A 14 25.35 -33.75 -24.81
C PRO A 14 25.93 -33.12 -26.09
N LEU A 15 25.69 -31.82 -26.28
CA LEU A 15 26.30 -31.02 -27.35
C LEU A 15 27.55 -30.29 -26.84
N THR A 16 28.59 -30.43 -27.65
CA THR A 16 29.99 -30.12 -27.38
C THR A 16 30.30 -28.63 -27.38
N LEU A 17 31.16 -28.24 -26.45
CA LEU A 17 31.70 -26.91 -26.22
C LEU A 17 32.72 -26.52 -27.32
N ALA A 18 32.50 -25.42 -28.03
CA ALA A 18 33.51 -24.81 -28.92
C ALA A 18 33.94 -23.44 -28.38
N HIS A 19 35.18 -23.37 -27.91
CA HIS A 19 35.86 -22.16 -27.46
C HIS A 19 36.31 -21.30 -28.66
N SER A 20 35.92 -20.03 -28.68
CA SER A 20 36.58 -18.99 -29.50
C SER A 20 37.11 -17.89 -28.57
N ARG A 21 38.44 -17.78 -28.51
CA ARG A 21 39.19 -16.73 -27.81
C ARG A 21 39.20 -15.46 -28.66
N ALA A 22 38.72 -14.35 -28.12
CA ALA A 22 39.07 -13.01 -28.58
C ALA A 22 39.70 -12.21 -27.44
N ARG A 23 40.92 -11.71 -27.69
CA ARG A 23 41.73 -10.89 -26.78
C ARG A 23 41.09 -9.52 -26.60
N LEU A 24 40.91 -9.09 -25.34
CA LEU A 24 40.69 -7.69 -24.98
C LEU A 24 42.06 -7.04 -24.69
N THR A 25 42.48 -6.13 -25.58
CA THR A 25 43.57 -5.20 -25.32
C THR A 25 43.02 -3.94 -24.67
N THR A 26 43.64 -3.58 -23.55
CA THR A 26 43.43 -2.37 -22.77
C THR A 26 43.83 -1.11 -23.55
N ALA A 27 42.96 -0.10 -23.61
CA ALA A 27 43.36 1.28 -23.83
C ALA A 27 42.44 2.22 -23.05
N SER A 28 43.07 3.01 -22.20
CA SER A 28 42.52 3.99 -21.27
C SER A 28 42.43 5.36 -21.95
N SER A 29 41.27 6.01 -21.88
CA SER A 29 41.14 7.48 -22.01
C SER A 29 39.82 7.95 -21.40
N HIS A 30 39.90 8.49 -20.18
CA HIS A 30 38.81 9.24 -19.53
C HIS A 30 38.84 10.71 -19.97
N PRO A 31 37.71 11.32 -20.36
CA PRO A 31 37.56 12.76 -20.28
C PRO A 31 37.07 13.17 -18.87
N ARG A 32 37.80 14.11 -18.25
CA ARG A 32 37.44 14.76 -16.97
C ARG A 32 36.14 15.53 -17.12
N ILE A 33 35.15 15.21 -16.29
CA ILE A 33 33.98 16.06 -16.05
C ILE A 33 34.19 16.70 -14.67
N THR A 34 34.31 18.02 -14.67
CA THR A 34 34.41 18.87 -13.48
C THR A 34 33.03 19.00 -12.81
N PRO A 35 32.92 18.89 -11.47
CA PRO A 35 31.66 19.14 -10.79
C PRO A 35 31.40 20.64 -10.65
N THR A 36 30.32 21.12 -11.26
CA THR A 36 29.80 22.48 -11.05
C THR A 36 29.14 22.55 -9.68
N VAL A 37 29.75 23.34 -8.79
CA VAL A 37 29.25 23.64 -7.44
C VAL A 37 28.21 24.76 -7.54
N TYR A 38 26.98 24.51 -7.10
CA TYR A 38 25.98 25.56 -6.86
C TYR A 38 26.24 26.20 -5.48
N PRO A 39 26.26 27.55 -5.36
CA PRO A 39 26.49 28.20 -4.07
C PRO A 39 25.23 28.17 -3.20
N ALA A 40 25.44 27.86 -1.93
CA ALA A 40 24.47 27.93 -0.84
C ALA A 40 24.12 29.39 -0.52
N PHE A 41 22.83 29.73 -0.49
CA PHE A 41 22.35 31.00 0.06
C PHE A 41 22.36 30.93 1.59
N PHE A 42 23.26 31.72 2.18
CA PHE A 42 23.33 31.98 3.61
C PHE A 42 22.12 32.80 4.09
N TYR A 43 21.41 32.29 5.09
CA TYR A 43 20.52 33.09 5.94
C TYR A 43 21.39 33.87 6.94
N ASN A 44 21.46 35.19 6.77
CA ASN A 44 22.11 36.07 7.73
C ASN A 44 21.10 36.51 8.78
N SER A 45 21.35 36.13 10.03
CA SER A 45 20.69 36.64 11.24
C SER A 45 21.05 38.12 11.46
N LEU A 46 20.07 38.94 11.81
CA LEU A 46 20.30 40.28 12.35
C LEU A 46 19.57 40.46 13.69
N PRO A 47 20.11 41.30 14.60
CA PRO A 47 19.99 41.11 16.04
C PRO A 47 18.80 41.82 16.69
N THR A 48 18.38 41.26 17.82
CA THR A 48 17.50 41.83 18.83
C THR A 48 18.02 43.17 19.36
N ARG A 49 17.15 44.19 19.35
CA ARG A 49 17.35 45.43 20.13
C ARG A 49 16.06 45.81 20.84
N THR A 50 16.06 45.62 22.15
CA THR A 50 15.10 46.15 23.11
C THR A 50 15.31 47.65 23.31
N MET A 51 14.29 48.48 23.18
CA MET A 51 14.20 49.81 23.81
C MET A 51 12.72 50.19 24.01
N SER A 52 12.35 50.23 25.28
CA SER A 52 11.38 51.10 26.00
C SER A 52 10.46 52.07 25.25
N SER A 53 9.18 52.00 25.63
CA SER A 53 8.11 53.01 25.52
C SER A 53 8.50 54.37 26.14
N PRO A 54 7.91 55.51 25.72
CA PRO A 54 6.59 55.90 26.23
C PRO A 54 5.66 56.75 25.31
N SER A 55 4.42 56.88 25.78
CA SER A 55 3.42 57.95 25.60
C SER A 55 2.40 57.91 24.43
N SER A 56 1.14 58.00 24.88
CA SER A 56 -0.21 58.08 24.30
C SER A 56 -0.47 58.93 23.03
N PRO A 57 -1.66 58.78 22.41
CA PRO A 57 -1.85 58.84 20.96
C PRO A 57 -2.37 60.19 20.44
N VAL A 58 -2.00 60.53 19.21
CA VAL A 58 -2.68 61.54 18.41
C VAL A 58 -3.59 60.82 17.41
N ALA A 59 -4.90 61.03 17.53
CA ALA A 59 -5.91 60.44 16.68
C ALA A 59 -5.82 61.02 15.25
N ALA A 60 -5.60 60.16 14.26
CA ALA A 60 -5.78 60.46 12.85
C ALA A 60 -7.15 59.90 12.38
N PRO A 61 -7.86 60.61 11.50
CA PRO A 61 -9.25 60.29 11.16
C PRO A 61 -9.34 58.98 10.37
N ALA A 62 -10.35 58.19 10.71
CA ALA A 62 -10.66 56.91 10.08
C ALA A 62 -10.95 57.10 8.58
N ALA A 63 -10.03 56.62 7.74
CA ALA A 63 -10.32 56.37 6.35
C ALA A 63 -11.27 55.15 6.29
N THR A 64 -12.47 55.37 5.77
CA THR A 64 -13.44 54.33 5.43
C THR A 64 -12.79 53.36 4.45
N LEU A 65 -12.35 52.21 4.97
CA LEU A 65 -12.01 51.04 4.17
C LEU A 65 -13.28 50.58 3.47
N ASN A 66 -13.38 50.84 2.17
CA ASN A 66 -14.34 50.15 1.32
C ASN A 66 -14.08 48.65 1.48
N SER A 67 -15.04 47.96 2.10
CA SER A 67 -15.09 46.51 2.12
C SER A 67 -15.25 46.05 0.68
N TYR A 68 -14.16 45.59 0.07
CA TYR A 68 -14.28 44.73 -1.09
C TYR A 68 -15.00 43.48 -0.60
N ASP A 69 -16.29 43.37 -0.92
CA ASP A 69 -17.03 42.13 -0.77
C ASP A 69 -16.23 41.06 -1.50
N ALA A 70 -15.62 40.16 -0.73
CA ALA A 70 -14.88 39.03 -1.27
C ALA A 70 -15.89 38.22 -2.08
N VAL A 71 -15.72 38.22 -3.41
CA VAL A 71 -16.51 37.38 -4.31
C VAL A 71 -16.43 35.95 -3.78
N PRO A 72 -17.55 35.30 -3.44
CA PRO A 72 -17.52 33.95 -2.92
C PRO A 72 -16.84 33.04 -3.96
N PRO A 73 -15.99 32.09 -3.54
CA PRO A 73 -15.32 31.20 -4.46
C PRO A 73 -16.38 30.49 -5.33
N PRO A 74 -16.09 30.27 -6.63
CA PRO A 74 -17.02 29.56 -7.48
C PRO A 74 -17.39 28.22 -6.86
N PRO A 75 -18.63 27.75 -7.05
CA PRO A 75 -19.07 26.48 -6.49
C PRO A 75 -18.16 25.35 -6.98
N PRO A 76 -17.86 24.36 -6.12
CA PRO A 76 -16.99 23.25 -6.51
C PRO A 76 -17.63 22.48 -7.67
N ILE A 77 -16.80 22.17 -8.68
CA ILE A 77 -17.21 21.34 -9.82
C ILE A 77 -17.51 19.93 -9.29
N THR A 78 -18.70 19.42 -9.58
CA THR A 78 -19.16 18.09 -9.19
C THR A 78 -19.78 17.36 -10.37
N PHE A 79 -19.71 16.03 -10.35
CA PHE A 79 -20.22 15.14 -11.39
C PHE A 79 -21.05 14.00 -10.80
N PRO A 80 -22.04 13.45 -11.52
CA PRO A 80 -22.81 12.32 -11.03
C PRO A 80 -21.95 11.08 -10.81
N ARG A 81 -22.30 10.26 -9.82
CA ARG A 81 -21.68 8.96 -9.60
C ARG A 81 -22.32 7.90 -10.50
N SER A 82 -21.57 6.86 -10.82
CA SER A 82 -22.15 5.66 -11.43
C SER A 82 -23.18 5.03 -10.48
N PRO A 83 -24.25 4.40 -10.99
CA PRO A 83 -25.17 3.65 -10.15
C PRO A 83 -24.44 2.46 -9.50
N VAL A 84 -24.79 2.15 -8.26
CA VAL A 84 -24.29 0.95 -7.58
C VAL A 84 -25.02 -0.27 -8.17
N PRO A 85 -24.31 -1.22 -8.81
CA PRO A 85 -24.95 -2.41 -9.36
C PRO A 85 -25.47 -3.30 -8.23
N GLY A 86 -26.51 -4.09 -8.51
CA GLY A 86 -26.90 -5.19 -7.63
C GLY A 86 -25.76 -6.20 -7.47
N ASN A 87 -25.82 -7.05 -6.44
CA ASN A 87 -24.75 -8.02 -6.18
C ASN A 87 -24.63 -9.03 -7.34
N PRO A 88 -23.55 -8.97 -8.16
CA PRO A 88 -23.40 -9.85 -9.32
C PRO A 88 -23.14 -11.31 -8.92
N LEU A 89 -22.73 -11.55 -7.68
CA LEU A 89 -22.52 -12.90 -7.16
C LEU A 89 -23.83 -13.58 -6.75
N GLY A 90 -24.93 -12.82 -6.60
CA GLY A 90 -26.21 -13.28 -6.06
C GLY A 90 -26.33 -13.06 -4.54
N GLU A 91 -27.55 -13.19 -4.01
CA GLU A 91 -27.82 -12.96 -2.59
C GLU A 91 -26.98 -13.88 -1.67
N GLY A 92 -26.46 -13.30 -0.58
CA GLY A 92 -25.65 -14.02 0.41
C GLY A 92 -24.24 -14.42 -0.05
N LYS A 93 -23.84 -14.08 -1.29
CA LYS A 93 -22.50 -14.36 -1.82
C LYS A 93 -21.66 -13.10 -1.83
N PHE A 94 -20.42 -13.22 -1.35
CA PHE A 94 -19.50 -12.10 -1.17
C PHE A 94 -18.11 -12.46 -1.69
N ILE A 95 -17.32 -11.46 -2.04
CA ILE A 95 -15.90 -11.68 -2.33
C ILE A 95 -15.19 -12.21 -1.08
N ARG A 96 -14.28 -13.17 -1.25
CA ARG A 96 -13.57 -13.82 -0.14
C ARG A 96 -12.07 -13.60 -0.20
N THR A 97 -11.52 -13.51 -1.40
CA THR A 97 -10.09 -13.39 -1.63
C THR A 97 -9.74 -12.16 -2.44
N ALA A 98 -8.59 -11.57 -2.14
CA ALA A 98 -8.07 -10.45 -2.89
C ALA A 98 -6.58 -10.59 -3.24
N ALA A 99 -6.16 -9.84 -4.26
CA ALA A 99 -4.76 -9.60 -4.57
C ALA A 99 -4.52 -8.16 -5.02
N ALA A 100 -3.27 -7.69 -4.89
CA ALA A 100 -2.82 -6.42 -5.42
C ALA A 100 -1.70 -6.62 -6.45
N LEU A 101 -1.79 -5.88 -7.55
CA LEU A 101 -0.76 -5.74 -8.57
C LEU A 101 -0.25 -4.29 -8.56
N ILE A 102 0.92 -4.08 -7.98
CA ILE A 102 1.59 -2.78 -7.93
C ILE A 102 2.50 -2.70 -9.16
N ILE A 103 2.36 -1.64 -9.93
CA ILE A 103 3.06 -1.44 -11.22
C ILE A 103 3.89 -0.17 -11.06
N GLY A 104 5.21 -0.30 -11.14
CA GLY A 104 6.11 0.83 -10.98
C GLY A 104 7.56 0.41 -10.75
N ASP A 105 8.44 0.78 -11.68
CA ASP A 105 9.89 0.57 -11.54
C ASP A 105 10.47 1.25 -10.30
N GLU A 106 9.92 2.40 -9.89
CA GLU A 106 10.33 3.13 -8.70
C GLU A 106 10.03 2.40 -7.39
N ILE A 107 9.08 1.46 -7.40
CA ILE A 107 8.82 0.57 -6.27
C ILE A 107 9.88 -0.53 -6.26
N LEU A 108 10.16 -1.15 -7.41
CA LEU A 108 11.14 -2.22 -7.54
C LEU A 108 12.58 -1.75 -7.23
N ASN A 109 12.94 -0.55 -7.66
CA ASN A 109 14.27 0.02 -7.38
C ASN A 109 14.38 0.70 -6.01
N GLY A 110 13.30 0.70 -5.22
CA GLY A 110 13.29 1.22 -3.85
C GLY A 110 13.30 2.75 -3.72
N LYS A 111 13.16 3.49 -4.82
CA LYS A 111 13.05 4.97 -4.79
C LYS A 111 11.78 5.42 -4.05
N THR A 112 10.69 4.70 -4.22
CA THR A 112 9.40 5.00 -3.59
C THR A 112 8.99 3.86 -2.67
N HIS A 113 8.65 4.19 -1.42
CA HIS A 113 8.06 3.24 -0.50
C HIS A 113 6.59 2.99 -0.89
N ASP A 114 6.25 1.74 -1.21
CA ASP A 114 4.86 1.35 -1.48
C ASP A 114 4.00 1.50 -0.20
N ARG A 115 3.07 2.45 -0.25
CA ARG A 115 2.06 2.68 0.80
C ARG A 115 0.69 2.15 0.40
N ASN A 116 0.47 1.90 -0.89
CA ASN A 116 -0.84 1.56 -1.42
C ASN A 116 -1.17 0.11 -1.10
N SER A 117 -0.20 -0.80 -1.18
CA SER A 117 -0.42 -2.20 -0.77
C SER A 117 -0.72 -2.32 0.72
N HIS A 118 -0.08 -1.49 1.56
CA HIS A 118 -0.38 -1.45 2.99
C HIS A 118 -1.82 -1.03 3.25
N VAL A 119 -2.28 0.06 2.65
CA VAL A 119 -3.67 0.52 2.78
C VAL A 119 -4.67 -0.49 2.22
N PHE A 120 -4.33 -1.15 1.12
CA PHE A 120 -5.17 -2.21 0.59
C PHE A 120 -5.24 -3.43 1.51
N ALA A 121 -4.14 -3.80 2.17
CA ALA A 121 -4.12 -4.86 3.17
C ALA A 121 -4.99 -4.53 4.39
N GLN A 122 -4.94 -3.28 4.86
CA GLN A 122 -5.84 -2.78 5.92
C GLN A 122 -7.31 -2.86 5.48
N TYR A 123 -7.61 -2.32 4.29
CA TYR A 123 -8.95 -2.38 3.71
C TYR A 123 -9.49 -3.81 3.63
N CYS A 124 -8.71 -4.75 3.11
CA CYS A 124 -9.10 -6.15 3.00
C CYS A 124 -9.41 -6.75 4.39
N PHE A 125 -8.52 -6.52 5.37
CA PHE A 125 -8.72 -6.99 6.74
C PHE A 125 -10.00 -6.42 7.37
N GLU A 126 -10.18 -5.10 7.30
CA GLU A 126 -11.35 -4.37 7.82
C GLU A 126 -12.66 -4.79 7.19
N HIS A 127 -12.62 -5.34 5.97
CA HIS A 127 -13.80 -5.82 5.24
C HIS A 127 -13.94 -7.34 5.22
N GLY A 128 -13.07 -8.08 5.90
CA GLY A 128 -13.13 -9.54 5.98
C GLY A 128 -12.81 -10.27 4.67
N VAL A 129 -12.02 -9.62 3.81
CA VAL A 129 -11.48 -10.19 2.58
C VAL A 129 -10.05 -10.65 2.83
N ASP A 130 -9.74 -11.89 2.48
CA ASP A 130 -8.40 -12.43 2.65
C ASP A 130 -7.49 -11.92 1.54
N LEU A 131 -6.59 -10.98 1.85
CA LEU A 131 -5.53 -10.59 0.93
C LEU A 131 -4.51 -11.74 0.82
N LYS A 132 -4.50 -12.43 -0.32
CA LYS A 132 -3.67 -13.63 -0.54
C LYS A 132 -2.31 -13.31 -1.19
N ARG A 133 -2.22 -12.20 -1.94
CA ARG A 133 -1.01 -11.84 -2.67
C ARG A 133 -0.91 -10.34 -2.89
N ILE A 134 0.28 -9.79 -2.72
CA ILE A 134 0.70 -8.52 -3.28
C ILE A 134 1.87 -8.85 -4.21
N GLU A 135 1.82 -8.32 -5.43
CA GLU A 135 2.86 -8.50 -6.42
C GLU A 135 3.26 -7.14 -6.96
N VAL A 136 4.58 -6.89 -7.05
CA VAL A 136 5.13 -5.68 -7.64
C VAL A 136 5.81 -6.07 -8.93
N VAL A 137 5.44 -5.40 -10.03
CA VAL A 137 6.01 -5.64 -11.38
C VAL A 137 6.54 -4.33 -11.95
N ALA A 138 7.44 -4.47 -12.93
CA ALA A 138 7.97 -3.36 -13.70
C ALA A 138 6.89 -2.70 -14.55
N ASP A 139 7.17 -1.49 -15.06
CA ASP A 139 6.38 -0.85 -16.12
C ASP A 139 6.64 -1.54 -17.49
N ASP A 140 6.41 -2.86 -17.52
CA ASP A 140 6.60 -3.74 -18.66
C ASP A 140 5.28 -4.40 -19.06
N GLU A 141 4.99 -4.42 -20.36
CA GLU A 141 3.71 -4.91 -20.87
C GLU A 141 3.51 -6.41 -20.64
N GLU A 142 4.55 -7.23 -20.82
CA GLU A 142 4.47 -8.68 -20.68
C GLU A 142 4.24 -9.07 -19.21
N GLU A 143 4.97 -8.42 -18.30
CA GLU A 143 4.82 -8.61 -16.85
C GLU A 143 3.41 -8.21 -16.36
N ILE A 144 2.90 -7.05 -16.80
CA ILE A 144 1.54 -6.60 -16.45
C ILE A 144 0.49 -7.59 -17.00
N ILE A 145 0.65 -8.07 -18.23
CA ILE A 145 -0.27 -9.02 -18.86
C ILE A 145 -0.27 -10.36 -18.10
N GLU A 146 0.90 -10.93 -17.82
CA GLU A 146 1.01 -12.21 -17.10
C GLU A 146 0.36 -12.11 -15.71
N ALA A 147 0.79 -11.12 -14.92
CA ALA A 147 0.35 -10.99 -13.54
C ALA A 147 -1.15 -10.69 -13.47
N SER A 148 -1.65 -9.77 -14.30
CA SER A 148 -3.09 -9.42 -14.31
C SER A 148 -3.98 -10.62 -14.62
N ARG A 149 -3.62 -11.47 -15.59
CA ARG A 149 -4.38 -12.70 -15.91
C ARG A 149 -4.35 -13.68 -14.75
N ARG A 150 -3.15 -14.00 -14.26
CA ARG A 150 -2.97 -14.99 -13.20
C ARG A 150 -3.66 -14.59 -11.90
N LEU A 151 -3.61 -13.31 -11.53
CA LEU A 151 -4.28 -12.81 -10.33
C LEU A 151 -5.81 -12.81 -10.50
N THR A 152 -6.32 -12.36 -11.65
CA THR A 152 -7.76 -12.30 -11.93
C THR A 152 -8.41 -13.68 -12.02
N GLU A 153 -7.67 -14.68 -12.49
CA GLU A 153 -8.12 -16.07 -12.51
C GLU A 153 -8.27 -16.65 -11.10
N LYS A 154 -7.32 -16.34 -10.21
CA LYS A 154 -7.19 -16.97 -8.88
C LYS A 154 -7.97 -16.29 -7.76
N TYR A 155 -8.26 -15.00 -7.87
CA TYR A 155 -8.83 -14.21 -6.77
C TYR A 155 -10.10 -13.47 -7.17
N ASP A 156 -10.98 -13.23 -6.19
CA ASP A 156 -12.30 -12.63 -6.43
C ASP A 156 -12.20 -11.11 -6.69
N PHE A 157 -11.22 -10.45 -6.07
CA PHE A 157 -11.04 -9.01 -6.14
C PHE A 157 -9.56 -8.67 -6.33
N VAL A 158 -9.22 -8.08 -7.47
CA VAL A 158 -7.84 -7.65 -7.76
C VAL A 158 -7.83 -6.13 -7.86
N VAL A 159 -6.84 -5.48 -7.24
CA VAL A 159 -6.57 -4.06 -7.49
C VAL A 159 -5.25 -3.89 -8.20
N THR A 160 -5.16 -2.92 -9.09
CA THR A 160 -3.87 -2.42 -9.56
C THR A 160 -3.55 -1.07 -8.92
N SER A 161 -2.26 -0.71 -8.88
CA SER A 161 -1.82 0.64 -8.52
C SER A 161 -0.64 1.04 -9.39
N GLY A 162 -0.76 2.17 -10.10
CA GLY A 162 0.33 2.73 -10.91
C GLY A 162 0.11 2.65 -12.43
N GLY A 163 0.95 3.34 -13.18
CA GLY A 163 1.01 3.29 -14.64
C GLY A 163 -0.20 3.83 -15.42
N ILE A 164 -0.97 4.79 -14.86
CA ILE A 164 -2.17 5.38 -15.52
C ILE A 164 -2.07 6.88 -15.80
N GLY A 165 -0.90 7.48 -15.60
CA GLY A 165 -0.63 8.88 -15.88
C GLY A 165 -0.36 9.18 -17.37
N PRO A 166 0.19 10.37 -17.66
CA PRO A 166 0.40 10.86 -19.01
C PRO A 166 1.80 10.56 -19.57
N THR A 167 2.69 9.83 -18.88
CA THR A 167 4.08 9.58 -19.34
C THR A 167 4.21 8.26 -20.09
N HIS A 168 5.32 8.02 -20.78
CA HIS A 168 5.44 6.91 -21.75
C HIS A 168 5.47 5.52 -21.09
N ASP A 169 5.93 5.47 -19.86
CA ASP A 169 5.92 4.36 -18.91
C ASP A 169 4.53 4.09 -18.31
N ASP A 170 3.59 5.04 -18.37
CA ASP A 170 2.19 4.80 -17.98
C ASP A 170 1.43 3.96 -19.03
N ILE A 171 1.60 2.65 -18.92
CA ILE A 171 1.08 1.65 -19.87
C ILE A 171 0.01 0.72 -19.29
N THR A 172 -0.43 0.90 -18.03
CA THR A 172 -1.34 -0.02 -17.33
C THR A 172 -2.64 -0.25 -18.09
N TYR A 173 -3.32 0.81 -18.58
CA TYR A 173 -4.56 0.63 -19.33
C TYR A 173 -4.34 -0.13 -20.64
N GLN A 174 -3.24 0.17 -21.35
CA GLN A 174 -2.91 -0.44 -22.62
C GLN A 174 -2.57 -1.93 -22.47
N SER A 175 -1.75 -2.26 -21.47
CA SER A 175 -1.38 -3.64 -21.14
C SER A 175 -2.60 -4.44 -20.67
N LEU A 176 -3.47 -3.87 -19.85
CA LEU A 176 -4.69 -4.55 -19.39
C LEU A 176 -5.72 -4.73 -20.52
N ALA A 177 -5.86 -3.77 -21.44
CA ALA A 177 -6.68 -3.92 -22.62
C ALA A 177 -6.21 -5.11 -23.48
N LYS A 178 -4.91 -5.23 -23.73
CA LYS A 178 -4.30 -6.39 -24.40
C LYS A 178 -4.49 -7.68 -23.61
N SER A 179 -4.31 -7.63 -22.29
CA SER A 179 -4.46 -8.77 -21.38
C SER A 179 -5.83 -9.42 -21.49
N PHE A 180 -6.90 -8.62 -21.56
CA PHE A 180 -8.28 -9.11 -21.62
C PHE A 180 -8.95 -8.96 -22.98
N ASN A 181 -8.16 -8.74 -24.04
CA ASN A 181 -8.64 -8.60 -25.42
C ASN A 181 -9.78 -7.57 -25.57
N GLN A 182 -9.61 -6.41 -24.93
CA GLN A 182 -10.52 -5.27 -25.01
C GLN A 182 -9.92 -4.18 -25.91
N PRO A 183 -10.70 -3.48 -26.75
CA PRO A 183 -10.24 -2.28 -27.42
C PRO A 183 -9.97 -1.13 -26.43
N LEU A 184 -9.05 -0.24 -26.80
CA LEU A 184 -8.83 1.04 -26.12
C LEU A 184 -9.58 2.15 -26.84
N ARG A 185 -10.35 2.95 -26.10
CA ARG A 185 -11.11 4.07 -26.64
C ARG A 185 -11.15 5.23 -25.67
N TYR A 186 -11.24 6.44 -26.20
CA TYR A 186 -11.42 7.63 -25.37
C TYR A 186 -12.80 7.58 -24.73
N HIS A 187 -12.84 7.46 -23.41
CA HIS A 187 -14.08 7.50 -22.66
C HIS A 187 -14.55 8.96 -22.53
N GLN A 188 -15.65 9.31 -23.21
CA GLN A 188 -16.08 10.69 -23.36
C GLN A 188 -16.30 11.40 -22.02
N ASP A 189 -16.94 10.75 -21.05
CA ASP A 189 -17.14 11.36 -19.72
C ASP A 189 -15.83 11.56 -18.97
N ALA A 190 -14.85 10.67 -19.14
CA ALA A 190 -13.56 10.81 -18.46
C ALA A 190 -12.78 11.99 -19.05
N VAL A 191 -12.81 12.14 -20.39
CA VAL A 191 -12.25 13.30 -21.10
C VAL A 191 -12.94 14.59 -20.65
N HIS A 192 -14.27 14.59 -20.58
CA HIS A 192 -15.04 15.75 -20.16
C HIS A 192 -14.68 16.15 -18.73
N ARG A 193 -14.73 15.22 -17.77
CA ARG A 193 -14.38 15.51 -16.37
C ARG A 193 -12.93 15.97 -16.22
N LEU A 194 -11.99 15.32 -16.91
CA LEU A 194 -10.58 15.71 -16.88
C LEU A 194 -10.42 17.16 -17.36
N THR A 195 -11.03 17.49 -18.49
CA THR A 195 -10.99 18.82 -19.08
C THR A 195 -11.61 19.86 -18.14
N GLU A 196 -12.81 19.60 -17.62
CA GLU A 196 -13.52 20.52 -16.73
C GLU A 196 -12.78 20.76 -15.42
N MET A 197 -12.16 19.73 -14.84
CA MET A 197 -11.41 19.84 -13.58
C MET A 197 -10.04 20.50 -13.73
N THR A 198 -9.44 20.46 -14.93
CA THR A 198 -8.11 21.02 -15.17
C THR A 198 -8.12 22.35 -15.92
N LYS A 199 -9.21 22.76 -16.56
CA LYS A 199 -9.27 23.96 -17.44
C LYS A 199 -8.74 25.27 -16.83
N HIS A 200 -8.86 25.43 -15.51
CA HIS A 200 -8.38 26.62 -14.79
C HIS A 200 -6.93 26.51 -14.28
N ARG A 201 -6.28 25.36 -14.48
CA ARG A 201 -4.88 25.17 -14.07
C ARG A 201 -3.96 25.91 -15.03
N PRO A 202 -2.99 26.72 -14.52
CA PRO A 202 -2.08 27.47 -15.38
C PRO A 202 -1.33 26.60 -16.41
N TRP A 203 -0.95 25.39 -16.03
CA TRP A 203 -0.22 24.47 -16.91
C TRP A 203 -1.05 24.00 -18.12
N VAL A 204 -2.38 23.95 -18.02
CA VAL A 204 -3.25 23.53 -19.15
C VAL A 204 -3.20 24.55 -20.28
N GLN A 205 -3.16 25.84 -19.95
CA GLN A 205 -3.08 26.92 -20.95
C GLN A 205 -1.69 26.99 -21.63
N GLN A 206 -0.69 26.34 -21.05
CA GLN A 206 0.69 26.31 -21.55
C GLN A 206 0.99 25.07 -22.40
N GLN A 207 0.04 24.12 -22.50
CA GLN A 207 0.28 22.88 -23.23
C GLN A 207 0.29 23.08 -24.74
N ASN A 208 1.33 22.56 -25.39
CA ASN A 208 1.31 22.31 -26.83
C ASN A 208 0.39 21.10 -27.17
N GLU A 209 0.26 20.80 -28.45
CA GLU A 209 -0.62 19.73 -28.94
C GLU A 209 -0.21 18.33 -28.46
N GLU A 210 1.10 18.06 -28.41
CA GLU A 210 1.64 16.77 -27.94
C GLU A 210 1.38 16.55 -26.45
N GLN A 211 1.62 17.57 -25.62
CA GLN A 211 1.36 17.54 -24.18
C GLN A 211 -0.13 17.38 -23.87
N ARG A 212 -1.00 18.01 -24.67
CA ARG A 212 -2.45 17.83 -24.56
C ARG A 212 -2.87 16.42 -24.93
N THR A 213 -2.31 15.86 -26.00
CA THR A 213 -2.53 14.47 -26.40
C THR A 213 -2.09 13.49 -25.30
N ALA A 214 -0.91 13.72 -24.70
CA ALA A 214 -0.43 12.93 -23.57
C ALA A 214 -1.35 13.02 -22.34
N THR A 215 -1.93 14.20 -22.08
CA THR A 215 -2.90 14.39 -20.99
C THR A 215 -4.20 13.64 -21.25
N LEU A 216 -4.74 13.74 -22.48
CA LEU A 216 -5.98 13.08 -22.87
C LEU A 216 -5.86 11.56 -22.87
N ARG A 217 -4.67 11.01 -23.12
CA ARG A 217 -4.39 9.57 -23.04
C ARG A 217 -4.77 8.95 -21.70
N MET A 218 -4.77 9.69 -20.60
CA MET A 218 -5.22 9.16 -19.31
C MET A 218 -6.72 8.78 -19.29
N ALA A 219 -7.49 9.25 -20.26
CA ALA A 219 -8.89 8.90 -20.51
C ALA A 219 -9.06 7.91 -21.68
N LEU A 220 -7.97 7.36 -22.21
CA LEU A 220 -7.97 6.23 -23.14
C LEU A 220 -8.09 4.94 -22.32
N LEU A 221 -9.30 4.42 -22.22
CA LEU A 221 -9.63 3.31 -21.31
C LEU A 221 -9.95 2.04 -22.11
N PRO A 222 -9.76 0.85 -21.53
CA PRO A 222 -10.35 -0.36 -22.08
C PRO A 222 -11.88 -0.20 -22.17
N GLU A 223 -12.50 -0.73 -23.23
CA GLU A 223 -13.95 -0.67 -23.44
C GLU A 223 -14.44 -2.02 -23.99
N GLY A 224 -15.62 -2.48 -23.57
CA GLY A 224 -16.23 -3.71 -24.07
C GLY A 224 -17.10 -4.42 -23.03
N ASN A 225 -17.64 -5.59 -23.39
CA ASN A 225 -18.64 -6.30 -22.57
C ASN A 225 -18.14 -6.74 -21.20
N GLU A 226 -16.83 -6.84 -21.02
CA GLU A 226 -16.21 -7.26 -19.75
C GLU A 226 -15.49 -6.11 -19.05
N THR A 227 -15.78 -4.87 -19.47
CA THR A 227 -15.20 -3.66 -18.88
C THR A 227 -16.30 -2.75 -18.34
N GLU A 228 -16.14 -2.30 -17.10
CA GLU A 228 -17.04 -1.35 -16.44
C GLU A 228 -16.24 -0.10 -16.06
N ILE A 229 -16.79 1.07 -16.34
CA ILE A 229 -16.19 2.36 -16.00
C ILE A 229 -17.00 2.98 -14.86
N LEU A 230 -16.41 3.00 -13.66
CA LEU A 230 -17.09 3.40 -12.43
C LEU A 230 -16.59 4.76 -11.95
N PHE A 231 -17.44 5.77 -12.06
CA PHE A 231 -17.23 7.07 -11.44
C PHE A 231 -17.74 7.04 -10.00
N VAL A 232 -16.86 6.70 -9.07
CA VAL A 232 -17.22 6.48 -7.66
C VAL A 232 -17.25 7.75 -6.81
N GLY A 233 -16.66 8.85 -7.30
CA GLY A 233 -16.60 10.15 -6.64
C GLY A 233 -17.20 11.28 -7.48
N GLU A 234 -17.79 12.26 -6.81
CA GLU A 234 -18.37 13.46 -7.46
C GLU A 234 -17.30 14.48 -7.85
N ASP A 235 -16.19 14.51 -7.13
CA ASP A 235 -15.12 15.50 -7.25
C ASP A 235 -13.85 14.89 -7.85
N LEU A 236 -14.00 13.87 -8.70
CA LEU A 236 -12.91 13.14 -9.35
C LEU A 236 -13.19 12.95 -10.84
N TRP A 237 -12.16 13.18 -11.65
CA TRP A 237 -12.21 12.89 -13.08
C TRP A 237 -11.85 11.44 -13.40
N VAL A 238 -10.96 10.84 -12.60
CA VAL A 238 -10.47 9.48 -12.83
C VAL A 238 -11.53 8.46 -12.39
N PRO A 239 -11.95 7.54 -13.27
CA PRO A 239 -12.81 6.43 -12.90
C PRO A 239 -12.01 5.29 -12.27
N VAL A 240 -12.71 4.36 -11.61
CA VAL A 240 -12.21 3.00 -11.42
C VAL A 240 -12.63 2.19 -12.64
N VAL A 241 -11.66 1.68 -13.40
CA VAL A 241 -11.93 0.75 -14.50
C VAL A 241 -11.95 -0.68 -13.92
N ARG A 242 -13.07 -1.39 -14.06
CA ARG A 242 -13.21 -2.78 -13.62
C ARG A 242 -13.28 -3.72 -14.81
N LEU A 243 -12.33 -4.65 -14.87
CA LEU A 243 -12.19 -5.67 -15.91
C LEU A 243 -12.61 -7.04 -15.36
N LYS A 244 -13.32 -7.83 -16.19
CA LYS A 244 -13.80 -9.18 -15.87
C LYS A 244 -14.64 -9.25 -14.58
N GLY A 245 -15.23 -8.13 -14.17
CA GLY A 245 -15.96 -7.99 -12.90
C GLY A 245 -15.10 -8.17 -11.64
N ARG A 246 -13.76 -8.21 -11.75
CA ARG A 246 -12.85 -8.58 -10.66
C ARG A 246 -11.68 -7.63 -10.47
N LEU A 247 -10.99 -7.24 -11.55
CA LEU A 247 -9.80 -6.41 -11.50
C LEU A 247 -10.17 -4.93 -11.60
N CYS A 248 -9.90 -4.17 -10.57
CA CYS A 248 -10.13 -2.73 -10.49
C CYS A 248 -8.81 -1.96 -10.64
N VAL A 249 -8.75 -1.04 -11.60
CA VAL A 249 -7.57 -0.20 -11.84
C VAL A 249 -7.64 1.05 -10.97
N LEU A 250 -6.58 1.31 -10.20
CA LEU A 250 -6.43 2.50 -9.36
C LEU A 250 -5.10 3.22 -9.64
N PRO A 251 -5.01 4.55 -9.40
CA PRO A 251 -3.78 5.31 -9.58
C PRO A 251 -2.67 4.92 -8.61
N GLY A 252 -1.43 5.23 -8.98
CA GLY A 252 -0.25 5.11 -8.11
C GLY A 252 -0.18 6.18 -7.02
N ILE A 253 -0.79 7.35 -7.23
CA ILE A 253 -0.76 8.46 -6.28
C ILE A 253 -1.51 8.08 -4.99
N PRO A 254 -0.85 8.01 -3.81
CA PRO A 254 -1.46 7.41 -2.62
C PRO A 254 -2.77 8.07 -2.19
N GLY A 255 -2.82 9.40 -2.11
CA GLY A 255 -4.04 10.11 -1.71
C GLY A 255 -5.23 9.82 -2.62
N LEU A 256 -4.99 9.62 -3.92
CA LEU A 256 -6.03 9.31 -4.89
C LEU A 256 -6.43 7.83 -4.85
N PHE A 257 -5.46 6.92 -4.72
CA PHE A 257 -5.70 5.50 -4.50
C PHE A 257 -6.59 5.27 -3.27
N HIS A 258 -6.21 5.84 -2.13
CA HIS A 258 -6.94 5.69 -0.86
C HIS A 258 -8.37 6.19 -0.99
N LYS A 259 -8.56 7.36 -1.62
CA LYS A 259 -9.87 7.97 -1.81
C LYS A 259 -10.77 7.12 -2.71
N LEU A 260 -10.24 6.66 -3.86
CA LEU A 260 -10.98 5.81 -4.79
C LEU A 260 -11.32 4.46 -4.18
N LEU A 261 -10.38 3.80 -3.50
CA LEU A 261 -10.61 2.52 -2.81
C LEU A 261 -11.75 2.62 -1.80
N ARG A 262 -11.74 3.67 -0.97
CA ARG A 262 -12.83 3.92 -0.01
C ARG A 262 -14.17 4.14 -0.71
N LEU A 263 -14.20 4.97 -1.76
CA LEU A 263 -15.42 5.29 -2.52
C LEU A 263 -15.94 4.10 -3.33
N LEU A 264 -15.08 3.13 -3.65
CA LEU A 264 -15.44 1.91 -4.37
C LEU A 264 -16.19 0.90 -3.50
N THR A 265 -16.10 0.99 -2.17
CA THR A 265 -16.72 0.07 -1.20
C THR A 265 -18.19 -0.30 -1.51
N PRO A 266 -19.09 0.64 -1.85
CA PRO A 266 -20.48 0.30 -2.15
C PRO A 266 -20.67 -0.54 -3.42
N TYR A 267 -19.69 -0.53 -4.33
CA TYR A 267 -19.71 -1.22 -5.62
C TYR A 267 -19.12 -2.64 -5.55
N ILE A 268 -18.70 -3.08 -4.36
CA ILE A 268 -18.08 -4.38 -4.13
C ILE A 268 -18.99 -5.19 -3.20
N PRO A 269 -19.33 -6.44 -3.54
CA PRO A 269 -20.13 -7.31 -2.67
C PRO A 269 -19.25 -7.85 -1.52
N LEU A 270 -18.98 -6.99 -0.54
CA LEU A 270 -18.10 -7.28 0.61
C LEU A 270 -18.83 -8.08 1.69
N PRO A 271 -18.11 -8.93 2.45
CA PRO A 271 -18.67 -9.63 3.58
C PRO A 271 -19.40 -8.72 4.59
N PRO A 272 -20.50 -9.19 5.19
CA PRO A 272 -21.25 -8.45 6.19
C PRO A 272 -20.40 -8.25 7.45
N LYS A 273 -20.73 -7.25 8.26
CA LYS A 273 -19.94 -6.90 9.46
C LYS A 273 -19.76 -8.07 10.43
N SER A 274 -20.75 -8.96 10.53
CA SER A 274 -20.70 -10.17 11.36
C SER A 274 -19.64 -11.19 10.96
N GLU A 275 -19.15 -11.15 9.71
CA GLU A 275 -18.13 -12.07 9.19
C GLU A 275 -16.73 -11.46 9.15
N ARG A 276 -16.56 -10.22 9.60
CA ARG A 276 -15.27 -9.51 9.55
C ARG A 276 -14.39 -9.91 10.73
N PRO A 277 -13.08 -10.05 10.53
CA PRO A 277 -12.16 -10.37 11.61
C PRO A 277 -12.02 -9.18 12.56
N LEU A 278 -11.74 -9.50 13.80
CA LEU A 278 -11.31 -8.60 14.86
C LEU A 278 -9.81 -8.76 15.07
N ARG A 279 -9.18 -7.68 15.52
CA ARG A 279 -7.80 -7.67 15.98
C ARG A 279 -7.76 -7.07 17.37
N ILE A 280 -7.23 -7.80 18.33
CA ILE A 280 -6.93 -7.28 19.67
C ILE A 280 -5.42 -7.35 19.87
N GLN A 281 -4.83 -6.25 20.33
CA GLN A 281 -3.41 -6.19 20.64
C GLN A 281 -3.21 -6.00 22.13
N ILE A 282 -2.33 -6.82 22.71
CA ILE A 282 -1.91 -6.76 24.11
C ILE A 282 -0.42 -6.41 24.13
N PHE A 283 -0.05 -5.37 24.86
CA PHE A 283 1.35 -5.03 25.10
C PHE A 283 1.82 -5.56 26.44
N THR A 284 3.01 -6.17 26.47
CA THR A 284 3.71 -6.57 27.68
C THR A 284 5.16 -6.10 27.64
N ASP A 285 5.72 -5.76 28.80
CA ASP A 285 7.14 -5.43 28.98
C ASP A 285 8.02 -6.68 29.11
N ARG A 286 7.41 -7.87 29.19
CA ARG A 286 8.14 -9.15 29.24
C ARG A 286 8.89 -9.41 27.93
N ALA A 287 10.03 -10.08 28.06
CA ALA A 287 10.77 -10.59 26.92
C ALA A 287 9.97 -11.66 26.15
N GLU A 288 10.09 -11.67 24.83
CA GLU A 288 9.36 -12.60 23.96
C GLU A 288 9.64 -14.06 24.32
N SER A 289 10.89 -14.39 24.63
CA SER A 289 11.31 -15.75 25.00
C SER A 289 10.59 -16.28 26.24
N LEU A 290 10.19 -15.41 27.17
CA LEU A 290 9.47 -15.80 28.39
C LEU A 290 8.00 -16.13 28.12
N ILE A 291 7.39 -15.50 27.13
CA ILE A 291 5.97 -15.70 26.80
C ILE A 291 5.76 -16.69 25.64
N ALA A 292 6.79 -16.98 24.84
CA ALA A 292 6.69 -17.83 23.66
C ALA A 292 6.12 -19.26 23.92
N PRO A 293 6.46 -19.98 25.01
CA PRO A 293 5.87 -21.29 25.29
C PRO A 293 4.35 -21.22 25.53
N TYR A 294 3.90 -20.19 26.24
CA TYR A 294 2.48 -19.92 26.44
C TYR A 294 1.79 -19.60 25.12
N LEU A 295 2.34 -18.68 24.31
CA LEU A 295 1.76 -18.32 23.01
C LEU A 295 1.67 -19.51 22.04
N THR A 296 2.64 -20.41 22.09
CA THR A 296 2.63 -21.66 21.30
C THR A 296 1.45 -22.56 21.72
N SER A 297 1.27 -22.76 23.02
CA SER A 297 0.17 -23.55 23.58
C SER A 297 -1.20 -22.91 23.29
N LEU A 298 -1.27 -21.57 23.41
CA LEU A 298 -2.44 -20.78 23.08
C LEU A 298 -2.82 -20.91 21.60
N GLN A 299 -1.85 -20.77 20.68
CA GLN A 299 -2.09 -20.94 19.25
C GLN A 299 -2.60 -22.35 18.92
N ALA A 300 -2.03 -23.41 19.53
CA ALA A 300 -2.49 -24.78 19.31
C ALA A 300 -3.97 -24.96 19.71
N ARG A 301 -4.38 -24.37 20.84
CA ARG A 301 -5.77 -24.40 21.34
C ARG A 301 -6.74 -23.58 20.48
N LEU A 302 -6.28 -22.45 19.95
CA LEU A 302 -7.13 -21.49 19.24
C LEU A 302 -7.21 -21.71 17.73
N LYS A 303 -6.22 -22.38 17.13
CA LYS A 303 -6.18 -22.67 15.69
C LYS A 303 -7.42 -23.37 15.14
N PRO A 304 -8.01 -24.39 15.81
CA PRO A 304 -9.25 -25.04 15.34
C PRO A 304 -10.45 -24.09 15.26
N ASN A 305 -10.40 -22.96 15.99
CA ASN A 305 -11.42 -21.92 16.00
C ASN A 305 -11.10 -20.76 15.05
N GLY A 306 -10.08 -20.90 14.20
CA GLY A 306 -9.68 -19.85 13.26
C GLY A 306 -9.11 -18.60 13.91
N ILE A 307 -8.69 -18.67 15.18
CA ILE A 307 -8.04 -17.56 15.87
C ILE A 307 -6.51 -17.74 15.76
N GLN A 308 -5.85 -16.70 15.27
CA GLN A 308 -4.41 -16.58 15.13
C GLN A 308 -3.83 -15.77 16.28
N VAL A 309 -2.67 -16.21 16.76
CA VAL A 309 -1.88 -15.60 17.81
C VAL A 309 -0.52 -15.27 17.20
N GLY A 310 -0.12 -14.00 17.29
CA GLY A 310 1.22 -13.54 16.88
C GLY A 310 1.90 -12.75 17.98
N SER A 311 3.23 -12.74 17.98
CA SER A 311 4.06 -11.84 18.79
C SER A 311 4.89 -10.94 17.89
N TYR A 312 5.03 -9.67 18.27
CA TYR A 312 5.77 -8.65 17.56
C TYR A 312 6.63 -7.87 18.56
N PRO A 313 7.91 -8.23 18.74
CA PRO A 313 8.79 -7.54 19.66
C PRO A 313 9.08 -6.10 19.20
N ILE A 314 9.18 -5.20 20.17
CA ILE A 314 9.73 -3.86 20.03
C ILE A 314 11.06 -3.84 20.76
N LEU A 315 12.14 -3.64 20.00
CA LEU A 315 13.50 -3.73 20.53
C LEU A 315 13.67 -2.81 21.75
N GLY A 316 14.07 -3.40 22.88
CA GLY A 316 14.32 -2.71 24.15
C GLY A 316 13.07 -2.19 24.89
N GLN A 317 11.85 -2.49 24.43
CA GLN A 317 10.62 -1.96 25.07
C GLN A 317 9.64 -3.05 25.52
N GLY A 318 9.52 -4.16 24.80
CA GLY A 318 8.54 -5.20 25.11
C GLY A 318 8.00 -5.89 23.86
N VAL A 319 6.82 -6.49 23.95
CA VAL A 319 6.22 -7.30 22.88
C VAL A 319 4.74 -6.96 22.74
N PHE A 320 4.28 -6.81 21.50
CA PHE A 320 2.86 -6.87 21.18
C PHE A 320 2.44 -8.31 20.91
N VAL A 321 1.46 -8.82 21.65
CA VAL A 321 0.73 -10.04 21.31
C VAL A 321 -0.51 -9.63 20.53
N SER A 322 -0.70 -10.18 19.32
CA SER A 322 -1.85 -9.91 18.47
C SER A 322 -2.74 -11.14 18.41
N LEU A 323 -4.02 -10.96 18.73
CA LEU A 323 -5.07 -11.95 18.53
C LEU A 323 -5.91 -11.53 17.33
N ILE A 324 -6.03 -12.40 16.33
CA ILE A 324 -6.80 -12.16 15.12
C ILE A 324 -7.80 -13.29 14.94
N GLY A 325 -9.07 -12.97 14.78
CA GLY A 325 -10.11 -13.99 14.56
C GLY A 325 -11.49 -13.36 14.47
N ARG A 326 -12.53 -14.18 14.36
CA ARG A 326 -13.92 -13.72 14.44
C ARG A 326 -14.49 -14.18 15.78
N ASP A 327 -15.51 -13.49 16.28
CA ASP A 327 -16.32 -14.00 17.38
C ASP A 327 -17.19 -15.16 16.85
N LEU A 328 -16.58 -16.33 16.65
CA LEU A 328 -17.24 -17.49 16.07
C LEU A 328 -18.02 -18.27 17.13
N PRO A 329 -19.18 -18.84 16.78
CA PRO A 329 -19.68 -20.05 17.43
C PRO A 329 -18.73 -21.22 17.10
N THR A 330 -18.21 -21.92 18.11
CA THR A 330 -17.27 -23.05 17.94
C THR A 330 -17.92 -24.20 17.14
N PRO A 331 -17.23 -24.83 16.16
CA PRO A 331 -17.79 -25.97 15.44
C PRO A 331 -18.15 -27.11 16.41
N ALA A 332 -19.34 -27.71 16.21
CA ALA A 332 -19.76 -28.86 17.00
C ALA A 332 -18.75 -30.00 16.84
N SER A 333 -18.25 -30.55 17.95
CA SER A 333 -17.58 -31.84 17.93
C SER A 333 -18.56 -32.88 17.39
N SER A 334 -18.09 -33.77 16.51
CA SER A 334 -18.86 -34.82 15.83
C SER A 334 -19.49 -35.88 16.75
N ASP A 335 -19.44 -35.70 18.07
CA ASP A 335 -19.68 -36.74 19.06
C ASP A 335 -20.84 -36.40 20.02
N ASP A 336 -21.78 -35.50 19.64
CA ASP A 336 -22.89 -35.14 20.54
C ASP A 336 -24.21 -35.84 20.19
N ASN A 337 -24.55 -36.78 21.07
CA ASN A 337 -25.74 -37.61 21.06
C ASN A 337 -26.91 -36.78 21.60
N GLY A 338 -27.53 -35.96 20.73
CA GLY A 338 -28.93 -35.53 20.86
C GLY A 338 -29.32 -34.63 22.04
N ASN A 339 -28.40 -34.04 22.81
CA ASN A 339 -28.76 -33.15 23.91
C ASN A 339 -28.24 -31.73 23.63
N GLY A 340 -29.11 -30.85 23.12
CA GLY A 340 -28.78 -29.50 22.65
C GLY A 340 -28.14 -28.59 23.70
N LYS A 341 -26.84 -28.72 23.92
CA LYS A 341 -26.02 -27.73 24.62
C LYS A 341 -25.78 -26.55 23.67
N ALA A 342 -26.12 -25.36 24.14
CA ALA A 342 -25.83 -24.11 23.43
C ALA A 342 -24.35 -24.07 23.03
N GLN A 343 -24.11 -23.83 21.74
CA GLN A 343 -22.80 -23.76 21.13
C GLN A 343 -21.93 -22.74 21.87
N ALA A 344 -20.82 -23.18 22.47
CA ALA A 344 -19.91 -22.27 23.16
C ALA A 344 -19.34 -21.28 22.13
N ARG A 345 -19.53 -19.98 22.37
CA ARG A 345 -18.89 -18.91 21.59
C ARG A 345 -17.54 -18.62 22.24
N ILE A 346 -16.47 -18.58 21.46
CA ILE A 346 -15.19 -18.06 21.95
C ILE A 346 -15.17 -16.58 21.63
N TRP A 347 -15.25 -15.77 22.68
CA TRP A 347 -15.14 -14.33 22.56
C TRP A 347 -13.67 -13.92 22.51
N LEU A 348 -13.26 -13.21 21.47
CA LEU A 348 -11.86 -12.79 21.35
C LEU A 348 -11.43 -11.92 22.55
N ALA A 349 -12.37 -11.16 23.12
CA ALA A 349 -12.19 -10.37 24.33
C ALA A 349 -11.97 -11.21 25.61
N GLU A 350 -12.52 -12.42 25.70
CA GLU A 350 -12.24 -13.35 26.81
C GLU A 350 -10.83 -13.91 26.72
N VAL A 351 -10.43 -14.31 25.51
CA VAL A 351 -9.06 -14.76 25.22
C VAL A 351 -8.06 -13.63 25.50
N ALA A 352 -8.39 -12.40 25.12
CA ALA A 352 -7.53 -11.25 25.41
C ALA A 352 -7.30 -11.05 26.91
N ARG A 353 -8.36 -11.15 27.73
CA ARG A 353 -8.25 -11.06 29.20
C ARG A 353 -7.40 -12.18 29.79
N GLU A 354 -7.51 -13.40 29.27
CA GLU A 354 -6.64 -14.52 29.64
C GLU A 354 -5.17 -14.18 29.33
N VAL A 355 -4.90 -13.70 28.12
CA VAL A 355 -3.56 -13.30 27.67
C VAL A 355 -3.00 -12.19 28.55
N GLU A 356 -3.76 -11.11 28.80
CA GLU A 356 -3.34 -10.01 29.68
C GLU A 356 -2.85 -10.52 31.03
N LYS A 357 -3.60 -11.44 31.65
CA LYS A 357 -3.24 -12.04 32.94
C LYS A 357 -1.96 -12.86 32.85
N GLU A 358 -1.84 -13.72 31.84
CA GLU A 358 -0.72 -14.66 31.72
C GLU A 358 0.61 -13.94 31.35
N VAL A 359 0.53 -12.98 30.44
CA VAL A 359 1.72 -12.22 29.98
C VAL A 359 1.99 -10.98 30.82
N GLY A 360 1.15 -10.68 31.82
CA GLY A 360 1.24 -9.44 32.61
C GLY A 360 1.10 -8.18 31.75
N GLY A 361 0.28 -8.23 30.70
CA GLY A 361 0.13 -7.18 29.70
C GLY A 361 -1.16 -6.37 29.85
N LYS A 362 -1.38 -5.45 28.90
CA LYS A 362 -2.61 -4.67 28.77
C LYS A 362 -3.04 -4.57 27.31
N VAL A 363 -4.34 -4.67 27.04
CA VAL A 363 -4.91 -4.34 25.74
C VAL A 363 -4.58 -2.88 25.41
N VAL A 364 -4.18 -2.64 24.17
CA VAL A 364 -3.78 -1.32 23.65
C VAL A 364 -4.59 -0.96 22.42
N SER A 365 -4.84 0.33 22.23
CA SER A 365 -5.46 0.86 21.02
C SER A 365 -4.50 0.86 19.82
N GLU A 366 -5.04 0.95 18.61
CA GLU A 366 -4.21 1.07 17.40
C GLU A 366 -3.33 2.33 17.41
N GLU A 367 -3.82 3.42 18.01
CA GLU A 367 -3.07 4.67 18.17
C GLU A 367 -1.88 4.49 19.12
N GLU A 368 -2.08 3.81 20.26
CA GLU A 368 -0.99 3.50 21.20
C GLU A 368 0.07 2.61 20.58
N VAL A 369 -0.35 1.66 19.74
CA VAL A 369 0.54 0.76 19.00
C VAL A 369 1.38 1.56 18.00
N ALA A 370 0.76 2.43 17.22
CA ALA A 370 1.44 3.28 16.25
C ALA A 370 2.48 4.18 16.94
N LEU A 371 2.09 4.86 18.03
CA LEU A 371 2.98 5.74 18.80
C LEU A 371 4.20 4.99 19.37
N LYS A 372 4.02 3.77 19.88
CA LYS A 372 5.14 2.95 20.40
C LYS A 372 6.09 2.52 19.29
N ARG A 373 5.57 2.11 18.14
CA ARG A 373 6.39 1.71 16.97
C ARG A 373 7.20 2.89 16.44
N GLU A 374 6.59 4.07 16.33
CA GLU A 374 7.27 5.29 15.88
C GLU A 374 8.40 5.72 16.84
N ARG A 375 8.14 5.68 18.15
CA ARG A 375 9.17 5.97 19.17
C ARG A 375 10.34 4.99 19.10
N SER A 376 10.07 3.70 18.86
CA SER A 376 11.12 2.69 18.71
C SER A 376 12.02 2.97 17.50
N SER A 377 11.43 3.19 16.32
CA SER A 377 12.19 3.54 15.11
C SER A 377 13.02 4.81 15.29
N SER A 378 12.44 5.83 15.93
CA SER A 378 13.13 7.08 16.23
C SER A 378 14.29 6.88 17.20
N SER A 379 14.09 6.10 18.27
CA SER A 379 15.15 5.81 19.26
C SER A 379 16.33 5.03 18.64
N LEU A 380 16.03 4.09 17.72
CA LEU A 380 17.05 3.35 17.00
C LEU A 380 17.86 4.26 16.08
N SER A 381 17.21 5.18 15.35
CA SER A 381 17.91 6.17 14.54
C SER A 381 18.83 7.07 15.36
N LEU A 382 18.41 7.53 16.54
CA LEU A 382 19.22 8.36 17.42
C LEU A 382 20.44 7.60 17.97
N SER A 383 20.27 6.32 18.33
CA SER A 383 21.37 5.47 18.82
C SER A 383 22.40 5.09 17.75
N LEU A 384 22.00 5.01 16.49
CA LEU A 384 22.92 4.80 15.36
C LEU A 384 23.72 6.07 15.05
N THR A 385 23.15 7.26 15.25
CA THR A 385 23.87 8.52 15.06
C THR A 385 24.85 8.86 16.19
N SER A 386 24.65 8.32 17.40
CA SER A 386 25.54 8.57 18.55
C SER A 386 26.74 7.62 18.63
N SER A 387 26.78 6.56 17.82
CA SER A 387 27.86 5.56 17.84
C SER A 387 28.99 5.80 16.81
N SER A 388 28.90 6.84 15.96
CA SER A 388 29.96 7.21 15.00
C SER A 388 30.92 8.33 15.48
N GLY A 389 30.89 8.68 16.77
CA GLY A 389 31.66 9.79 17.35
C GLY A 389 32.65 9.38 18.45
N GLY A 390 33.41 8.31 18.26
CA GLY A 390 34.41 7.84 19.23
C GLY A 390 35.80 7.66 18.60
N SER A 391 36.56 8.74 18.49
CA SER A 391 37.99 8.69 18.11
C SER A 391 38.80 8.14 19.30
N GLY A 392 39.11 6.84 19.25
CA GLY A 392 40.00 6.17 20.20
C GLY A 392 41.46 6.39 19.81
N ASN A 393 42.17 7.19 20.60
CA ASN A 393 43.60 7.44 20.46
C ASN A 393 44.38 6.18 20.92
N VAL A 394 44.80 5.33 19.98
CA VAL A 394 45.68 4.17 20.29
C VAL A 394 47.14 4.64 20.20
N LYS A 395 47.77 4.75 21.37
CA LYS A 395 49.20 5.04 21.52
C LYS A 395 49.98 3.73 21.27
N VAL A 396 50.77 3.68 20.21
CA VAL A 396 51.66 2.55 19.90
C VAL A 396 52.98 2.78 20.63
N GLU A 397 53.23 2.03 21.70
CA GLU A 397 54.57 1.87 22.29
C GLU A 397 55.18 0.58 21.75
N GLY A 398 56.31 0.71 21.07
CA GLY A 398 57.10 -0.40 20.58
C GLY A 398 58.11 -0.83 21.65
N GLU A 399 58.13 -2.12 21.96
CA GLU A 399 59.21 -2.72 22.74
C GLU A 399 59.80 -3.93 22.01
N LYS A 400 61.14 -3.93 21.98
CA LYS A 400 62.02 -4.77 21.17
C LYS A 400 62.10 -6.19 21.72
N ALA A 401 61.98 -7.18 20.85
CA ALA A 401 62.41 -8.54 21.12
C ALA A 401 63.95 -8.62 21.17
N LYS A 402 64.48 -9.34 22.16
CA LYS A 402 65.88 -9.75 22.25
C LYS A 402 65.91 -11.27 22.52
N ILE A 403 66.33 -12.00 21.48
CA ILE A 403 66.90 -13.37 21.37
C ILE A 403 66.14 -14.49 22.09
#